data_AF-A0A849FKG4-F1
#
_entry.id   AF-A0A849FKG4-F1
#
_cell.length_a   1.000
_cell.length_b   1.000
_cell.length_c   1.000
_cell.angle_alpha   90.00
_cell.angle_beta   90.00
_cell.angle_gamma   90.00
#
_symmetry.space_group_name_H-M   'P 1'
#
loop_
_entity.id
_entity.type
_entity.pdbx_description
1 polymer ?
#
loop_
_entity_poly.entity_id
_entity_poly.type
_entity_poly.pdbx_seq_one_letter_code
_entity_poly.pdbx_strand_id
1 'polypeptide(L)'
;STEGAGFIGIAVALMGRNHPFGVFLAAILFGFLYQGGAELALWTNIPRELIVVIQALVILFTGALDGMVRAPVERVFLSLRRQG
;
A
#
# COMPACT_ATOMS: atom_id res chain seq x y z
N SER A 1 -7.58 10.22 -16.53
CA SER A 1 -7.84 11.29 -15.55
C SER A 1 -6.76 11.26 -14.49
N THR A 2 -6.04 12.36 -14.30
CA THR A 2 -5.07 12.56 -13.20
C THR A 2 -5.76 12.87 -11.87
N GLU A 3 -7.08 13.09 -11.92
CA GLU A 3 -7.99 13.26 -10.79
C GLU A 3 -7.99 11.98 -9.94
N GLY A 4 -7.42 12.07 -8.73
CA GLY A 4 -7.31 10.94 -7.79
C GLY A 4 -5.88 10.47 -7.51
N ALA A 5 -4.92 10.74 -8.40
CA ALA A 5 -3.52 10.36 -8.18
C ALA A 5 -2.92 11.04 -6.93
N GLY A 6 -3.26 12.32 -6.70
CA GLY A 6 -2.85 13.04 -5.49
C GLY A 6 -3.44 12.46 -4.21
N PHE A 7 -4.71 12.03 -4.23
CA PHE A 7 -5.36 11.40 -3.08
C PHE A 7 -4.72 10.05 -2.73
N ILE A 8 -4.47 9.22 -3.74
CA ILE A 8 -3.74 7.95 -3.58
C ILE A 8 -2.31 8.22 -3.09
N GLY A 9 -1.64 9.25 -3.59
CA GLY A 9 -0.30 9.65 -3.14
C GLY A 9 -0.24 10.01 -1.65
N ILE A 10 -1.25 10.72 -1.14
CA ILE A 10 -1.38 11.00 0.30
C ILE A 10 -1.55 9.70 1.09
N ALA A 11 -2.43 8.80 0.64
CA ALA A 11 -2.66 7.52 1.30
C ALA A 11 -1.39 6.64 1.33
N VAL A 12 -0.64 6.60 0.24
CA VAL A 12 0.63 5.88 0.11
C VAL A 12 1.71 6.47 1.01
N ALA A 13 1.78 7.80 1.14
CA ALA A 13 2.71 8.47 2.04
C ALA A 13 2.42 8.12 3.53
N LEU A 14 1.15 8.09 3.90
CA LEU A 14 0.70 7.71 5.25
C LEU A 14 0.96 6.22 5.53
N MET A 15 0.69 5.35 4.58
CA MET A 15 1.00 3.92 4.66
C MET A 15 2.50 3.65 4.84
N GLY A 16 3.35 4.42 4.15
CA GLY A 16 4.80 4.36 4.30
C GLY A 16 5.33 4.99 5.60
N ARG A 17 4.46 5.54 6.46
CA ARG A 17 4.80 6.27 7.70
C ARG A 17 5.77 7.42 7.46
N ASN A 18 5.70 8.06 6.29
CA ASN A 18 6.69 9.03 5.81
C ASN A 18 8.13 8.50 5.70
N HIS A 19 8.36 7.18 5.81
CA HIS A 19 9.67 6.57 5.61
C HIS A 19 9.89 6.30 4.11
N PRO A 20 10.98 6.81 3.49
CA PRO A 20 11.16 6.78 2.04
C PRO A 20 11.12 5.35 1.47
N PHE A 21 11.64 4.37 2.19
CA PHE A 21 11.60 2.96 1.77
C PHE A 21 10.17 2.39 1.75
N GLY A 22 9.34 2.73 2.74
CA GLY A 22 7.96 2.25 2.82
C GLY A 22 7.08 2.89 1.75
N VAL A 23 7.27 4.20 1.53
CA VAL A 23 6.60 4.95 0.47
C VAL A 23 6.99 4.43 -0.92
N PHE A 24 8.27 4.11 -1.13
CA PHE A 24 8.76 3.57 -2.40
C PHE A 24 8.13 2.21 -2.75
N LEU A 25 8.14 1.26 -1.81
CA LEU A 25 7.51 -0.05 -2.02
C LEU A 25 6.01 0.07 -2.26
N ALA A 26 5.33 0.92 -1.50
CA ALA A 26 3.90 1.17 -1.66
C ALA A 26 3.59 1.82 -3.02
N ALA A 27 4.37 2.80 -3.47
CA ALA A 27 4.20 3.43 -4.78
C ALA A 27 4.35 2.44 -5.94
N ILE A 28 5.28 1.50 -5.85
CA ILE A 28 5.47 0.44 -6.85
C ILE A 28 4.23 -0.47 -6.93
N LEU A 29 3.72 -0.93 -5.77
CA LEU A 29 2.52 -1.76 -5.72
C LEU A 29 1.32 -1.06 -6.35
N PHE A 30 1.10 0.22 -6.01
CA PHE A 30 0.01 1.02 -6.58
C PHE A 30 0.19 1.27 -8.08
N GLY A 31 1.41 1.48 -8.55
CA GLY A 31 1.73 1.59 -9.97
C GLY A 31 1.38 0.31 -10.75
N PHE A 32 1.75 -0.85 -10.20
CA PHE A 32 1.37 -2.15 -10.79
C PHE A 32 -0.13 -2.39 -10.79
N LEU A 33 -0.84 -2.06 -9.70
CA LEU A 33 -2.30 -2.21 -9.65
C LEU A 33 -3.02 -1.29 -10.64
N TYR A 34 -2.53 -0.06 -10.83
CA TYR A 34 -3.12 0.88 -11.77
C TYR A 34 -2.91 0.43 -13.22
N GLN A 35 -1.67 0.12 -13.60
CA GLN A 35 -1.35 -0.27 -14.97
C GLN A 35 -1.84 -1.69 -15.28
N GLY A 36 -1.60 -2.65 -14.39
CA GLY A 36 -2.05 -4.04 -14.55
C GLY A 36 -3.57 -4.16 -14.49
N GLY A 37 -4.24 -3.38 -13.63
CA GLY A 37 -5.70 -3.30 -13.63
C GLY A 37 -6.25 -2.74 -14.93
N ALA A 38 -5.64 -1.67 -15.47
CA ALA A 38 -6.06 -1.09 -16.75
C ALA A 38 -5.90 -2.07 -17.92
N GLU A 39 -4.86 -2.90 -17.91
CA GLU A 39 -4.67 -3.96 -18.91
C GLU A 39 -5.74 -5.04 -18.77
N LEU A 40 -6.00 -5.53 -17.56
CA LEU A 40 -7.06 -6.52 -17.31
C LEU A 40 -8.45 -6.04 -17.73
N ALA A 41 -8.78 -4.76 -17.54
CA ALA A 41 -10.05 -4.17 -17.98
C ALA A 41 -10.23 -4.11 -19.51
N LEU A 42 -9.15 -4.26 -20.29
CA LEU A 42 -9.22 -4.33 -21.75
C LEU A 42 -9.48 -5.75 -22.26
N TRP A 43 -8.92 -6.76 -21.59
CA TRP A 43 -8.98 -8.16 -22.01
C TRP A 43 -10.15 -8.93 -21.40
N THR A 44 -10.49 -8.58 -20.17
CA THR A 44 -11.63 -9.13 -19.44
C THR A 44 -12.61 -7.98 -19.29
N ASN A 45 -13.91 -8.24 -19.50
CA ASN A 45 -14.98 -7.23 -19.43
C ASN A 45 -15.23 -6.76 -17.97
N ILE A 46 -14.14 -6.54 -17.22
CA ILE A 46 -14.11 -6.19 -15.81
C ILE A 46 -14.29 -4.67 -15.71
N PRO A 47 -15.28 -4.21 -14.94
CA PRO A 47 -15.49 -2.79 -14.70
C PRO A 47 -14.28 -2.14 -14.04
N ARG A 48 -13.93 -0.92 -14.45
CA ARG A 48 -12.81 -0.14 -13.88
C ARG A 48 -13.03 0.15 -12.38
N GLU A 49 -14.27 0.16 -11.95
CA GLU A 49 -14.70 0.33 -10.56
C GLU A 49 -14.11 -0.77 -9.66
N LEU A 50 -13.94 -2.00 -10.16
CA LEU A 50 -13.37 -3.09 -9.35
C LEU A 50 -11.89 -2.86 -9.04
N ILE A 51 -11.15 -2.24 -9.95
CA ILE A 51 -9.74 -1.87 -9.74
C ILE A 51 -9.66 -0.85 -8.60
N VAL A 52 -10.56 0.13 -8.58
CA VAL A 52 -10.62 1.16 -7.53
C VAL A 52 -10.98 0.54 -6.18
N VAL A 53 -11.91 -0.42 -6.15
CA VAL A 53 -12.26 -1.17 -4.93
C VAL A 53 -11.06 -1.96 -4.41
N ILE A 54 -10.34 -2.69 -5.27
CA ILE A 54 -9.13 -3.42 -4.86
C ILE A 54 -8.08 -2.47 -4.30
N GLN A 55 -7.84 -1.32 -4.95
CA GLN A 55 -6.92 -0.31 -4.44
C GLN A 55 -7.36 0.19 -3.06
N ALA A 56 -8.64 0.47 -2.84
CA ALA A 56 -9.16 0.90 -1.54
C ALA A 56 -8.99 -0.19 -0.46
N LEU A 57 -9.20 -1.46 -0.80
CA LEU A 57 -8.97 -2.59 0.11
C LEU A 57 -7.49 -2.72 0.46
N VAL A 58 -6.58 -2.53 -0.49
CA VAL A 58 -5.14 -2.52 -0.22
C VAL A 58 -4.78 -1.39 0.75
N ILE A 59 -5.29 -0.16 0.56
CA ILE A 59 -5.08 0.95 1.51
C ILE A 59 -5.58 0.56 2.91
N LEU A 60 -6.81 0.01 2.99
CA LEU A 60 -7.44 -0.38 4.24
C LEU A 60 -6.64 -1.46 4.98
N PHE A 61 -6.31 -2.56 4.30
CA PHE A 61 -5.57 -3.67 4.91
C PHE A 61 -4.17 -3.26 5.29
N THR A 62 -3.47 -2.47 4.46
CA THR A 62 -2.10 -2.11 4.77
C THR A 62 -2.01 -1.04 5.85
N GLY A 63 -2.97 -0.11 5.91
CA GLY A 63 -3.12 0.81 7.03
C GLY A 63 -3.45 0.08 8.35
N ALA A 64 -4.32 -0.93 8.32
CA ALA A 64 -4.61 -1.76 9.49
C ALA A 64 -3.41 -2.60 9.94
N LEU A 65 -2.62 -3.12 8.99
CA LEU A 65 -1.42 -3.90 9.26
C LEU A 65 -0.33 -3.07 9.95
N ASP A 66 -0.20 -1.76 9.74
CA ASP A 66 0.76 -0.93 10.47
C ASP A 66 0.56 -1.02 12.00
N GLY A 67 -0.70 -1.00 12.46
CA GLY A 67 -1.04 -1.22 13.86
C GLY A 67 -0.68 -2.61 14.38
N MET A 68 -0.78 -3.64 13.53
CA MET A 68 -0.50 -5.04 13.87
C MET A 68 0.99 -5.38 13.84
N VAL A 69 1.76 -4.78 12.94
CA VAL A 69 3.20 -5.06 12.74
C VAL A 69 4.06 -4.39 13.82
N ARG A 70 3.58 -3.29 14.42
CA ARG A 70 4.29 -2.58 15.49
C ARG A 70 4.62 -3.47 16.70
N ALA A 71 3.67 -4.26 17.18
CA ALA A 71 3.83 -5.10 18.36
C ALA A 71 4.90 -6.22 18.22
N PRO A 72 4.94 -7.01 17.13
CA PRO A 72 6.00 -8.00 16.93
C PRO A 72 7.36 -7.37 16.63
N VAL A 73 7.42 -6.27 15.86
CA VAL A 73 8.70 -5.60 15.54
C VAL A 73 9.37 -5.03 16.79
N GLU A 74 8.60 -4.40 17.69
CA GLU A 74 9.11 -3.89 18.96
C GLU A 74 9.65 -5.02 19.84
N ARG A 75 8.96 -6.17 19.89
CA ARG A 75 9.44 -7.35 20.64
C ARG A 75 10.73 -7.93 20.07
N VAL A 76 10.85 -8.02 18.74
CA VAL A 76 12.06 -8.53 18.07
C VAL A 76 13.23 -7.55 18.25
N PHE A 77 12.98 -6.24 18.14
CA PHE A 77 14.02 -5.23 18.36
C PHE A 77 14.53 -5.25 19.81
N LEU A 78 13.62 -5.40 20.79
CA LEU A 78 13.99 -5.54 22.20
C LEU A 78 14.70 -6.87 22.51
N SER A 79 14.38 -7.96 21.80
CA SER A 79 15.11 -9.23 21.98
C SER A 79 16.53 -9.16 21.41
N LEU A 80 16.75 -8.39 20.34
CA LEU A 80 18.07 -8.17 19.75
C LEU A 80 18.93 -7.21 20.58
N ARG A 81 18.32 -6.20 21.22
CA ARG A 81 19.05 -5.23 22.06
C ARG A 81 19.50 -5.77 23.42
N ARG A 82 19.04 -6.96 23.82
CA ARG A 82 19.43 -7.65 25.06
C ARG A 82 20.72 -8.48 24.94
N GLN A 83 21.37 -8.48 23.76
CA GLN A 83 22.54 -9.31 23.47
C GLN A 83 23.87 -8.52 23.35
N GLY A 84 23.88 -7.25 23.76
CA GLY A 84 25.09 -6.46 24.00
C GLY A 84 25.07 -5.92 25.43
#